data_AF-A0AAU8AHI4-F1
#
_entry.id   AF-A0AAU8AHI4-F1
#
_cell.length_a   1.000
_cell.length_b   1.000
_cell.length_c   1.000
_cell.angle_alpha   90.00
_cell.angle_beta   90.00
_cell.angle_gamma   90.00
#
_symmetry.space_group_name_H-M   'P 1'
#
loop_
_entity.id
_entity.type
_entity.pdbx_description
1 polymer ?
#
loop_
_entity_poly.entity_id
_entity_poly.type
_entity_poly.pdbx_seq_one_letter_code
_entity_poly.pdbx_strand_id
1 'polypeptide(L)'
;MRNLVILGLALAAATPVSAQSDKAARCETSAKMVMEAVQARKDGIPQKRTERELRRALDRDAGTMLAQWIYGLPEDQLTLDVGRQWEKQCLSQ
;
A
#
# COMPACT_ATOMS: atom_id res chain seq x y z
N MET A 1 -42.98 -23.15 -21.15
CA MET A 1 -42.85 -24.14 -20.05
C MET A 1 -41.43 -23.98 -19.52
N ARG A 2 -41.23 -23.12 -18.50
CA ARG A 2 -41.14 -23.50 -17.07
C ARG A 2 -39.98 -24.47 -16.82
N ASN A 3 -38.83 -23.90 -16.42
CA ASN A 3 -38.24 -24.21 -15.12
C ASN A 3 -37.18 -23.15 -14.75
N LEU A 4 -37.63 -22.21 -13.92
CA LEU A 4 -36.81 -21.51 -12.94
C LEU A 4 -36.25 -22.55 -11.97
N VAL A 5 -34.93 -22.62 -11.82
CA VAL A 5 -34.30 -23.08 -10.59
C VAL A 5 -33.29 -22.02 -10.19
N ILE A 6 -33.79 -21.03 -9.45
CA ILE A 6 -32.98 -20.12 -8.64
C ILE A 6 -32.46 -20.98 -7.50
N LEU A 7 -31.26 -21.54 -7.64
CA LEU A 7 -30.55 -22.13 -6.51
C LEU A 7 -29.86 -20.97 -5.78
N GLY A 8 -30.59 -20.39 -4.83
CA GLY A 8 -30.05 -19.44 -3.88
C GLY A 8 -28.99 -20.12 -3.03
N LEU A 9 -27.73 -19.88 -3.36
CA LEU A 9 -26.63 -20.07 -2.43
C LEU A 9 -26.43 -18.75 -1.68
N ALA A 10 -27.25 -18.55 -0.65
CA ALA A 10 -26.90 -17.64 0.42
C ALA A 10 -25.70 -18.24 1.17
N LEU A 11 -24.48 -18.03 0.65
CA LEU A 11 -23.29 -18.23 1.46
C LEU A 11 -23.34 -17.18 2.57
N ALA A 12 -23.51 -17.66 3.79
CA ALA A 12 -23.32 -16.90 5.00
C ALA A 12 -22.02 -16.09 4.89
N ALA A 13 -22.16 -14.76 4.83
CA ALA A 13 -21.08 -13.82 4.96
C ALA A 13 -20.56 -13.87 6.40
N ALA A 14 -19.75 -14.89 6.72
CA ALA A 14 -18.85 -14.83 7.86
C ALA A 14 -17.69 -13.90 7.45
N THR A 15 -17.94 -12.59 7.44
CA THR A 15 -16.89 -11.61 7.23
C THR A 15 -15.96 -11.62 8.44
N PRO A 16 -14.65 -11.85 8.26
CA PRO A 16 -13.69 -11.79 9.35
C PRO A 16 -13.50 -10.32 9.74
N VAL A 17 -14.28 -9.85 10.72
CA VAL A 17 -14.14 -8.48 11.28
C VAL A 17 -12.71 -8.21 11.76
N SER A 18 -12.00 -9.23 12.21
CA SER A 18 -10.58 -9.19 12.58
C SER A 18 -9.64 -8.91 11.39
N ALA A 19 -9.92 -9.45 10.20
CA ALA A 19 -9.05 -9.25 9.04
C ALA A 19 -9.10 -7.80 8.51
N GLN A 20 -10.23 -7.11 8.69
CA GLN A 20 -10.37 -5.72 8.25
C GLN A 20 -9.58 -4.76 9.15
N SER A 21 -9.54 -5.01 10.46
CA SER A 21 -8.72 -4.23 11.40
C SER A 21 -7.22 -4.44 11.13
N ASP A 22 -6.81 -5.69 10.90
CA ASP A 22 -5.42 -5.99 10.58
C ASP A 22 -4.99 -5.39 9.23
N LYS A 23 -5.91 -5.36 8.26
CA LYS A 23 -5.67 -4.71 6.96
C LYS A 23 -5.46 -3.21 7.13
N ALA A 24 -6.32 -2.54 7.90
CA ALA A 24 -6.19 -1.11 8.14
C ALA A 24 -4.81 -0.76 8.76
N ALA A 25 -4.40 -1.50 9.79
CA ALA A 25 -3.10 -1.29 10.44
C ALA A 25 -1.90 -1.53 9.49
N ARG A 26 -1.98 -2.54 8.61
CA ARG A 26 -0.96 -2.79 7.57
C ARG A 26 -0.91 -1.65 6.54
N CYS A 27 -2.07 -1.16 6.10
CA CYS A 27 -2.15 -0.04 5.17
C CYS A 27 -1.54 1.22 5.76
N GLU A 28 -1.88 1.57 7.00
CA GLU A 28 -1.30 2.70 7.72
C GLU A 28 0.22 2.58 7.84
N THR A 29 0.71 1.40 8.22
CA THR A 29 2.15 1.12 8.36
C THR A 29 2.88 1.29 7.02
N SER A 30 2.31 0.78 5.93
CA SER A 30 2.88 0.93 4.59
C SER A 30 2.88 2.38 4.11
N ALA A 31 1.81 3.14 4.41
CA ALA A 31 1.71 4.55 4.07
C ALA A 31 2.76 5.39 4.81
N LYS A 32 3.02 5.09 6.08
CA LYS A 32 4.12 5.71 6.86
C LYS A 32 5.47 5.48 6.19
N MET A 33 5.79 4.25 5.77
CA MET A 33 7.03 3.98 5.04
C MET A 33 7.15 4.78 3.73
N VAL A 34 6.05 4.90 2.97
CA VAL A 34 6.02 5.73 1.76
C VAL A 34 6.30 7.20 2.09
N MET A 35 5.67 7.75 3.13
CA MET A 35 5.90 9.12 3.56
C MET A 35 7.34 9.36 4.02
N GLU A 36 7.92 8.43 4.78
CA GLU A 36 9.31 8.51 5.23
C GLU A 36 10.28 8.48 4.04
N ALA A 37 10.03 7.62 3.05
CA ALA A 37 10.87 7.55 1.85
C ALA A 37 10.72 8.80 0.95
N VAL A 38 9.52 9.37 0.84
CA VAL A 38 9.29 10.67 0.18
C VAL A 38 10.06 11.77 0.91
N GLN A 39 9.98 11.81 2.25
CA GLN A 39 10.70 12.81 3.04
C GLN A 39 12.22 12.65 2.89
N ALA A 40 12.74 11.42 2.93
CA ALA A 40 14.15 11.15 2.69
C ALA A 40 14.61 11.70 1.33
N ARG A 41 13.81 11.53 0.27
CA ARG A 41 14.12 12.12 -1.04
C ARG A 41 14.17 13.65 -0.98
N LYS A 42 13.20 14.29 -0.33
CA LYS A 42 13.18 15.76 -0.15
C LYS A 42 14.40 16.26 0.63
N ASP A 43 14.90 15.46 1.56
CA ASP A 43 16.08 15.75 2.37
C ASP A 43 17.40 15.51 1.60
N GLY A 44 17.32 15.14 0.31
CA GLY A 44 18.50 14.90 -0.54
C GLY A 44 19.19 13.56 -0.27
N ILE A 45 18.53 12.64 0.44
CA ILE A 45 19.04 11.27 0.59
C ILE A 45 19.08 10.61 -0.80
N PRO A 46 20.15 9.87 -1.16
CA PRO A 46 20.22 9.20 -2.45
C PRO A 46 19.39 7.92 -2.51
N GLN A 47 18.82 7.62 -3.68
CA GLN A 47 17.96 6.45 -3.93
C GLN A 47 18.53 5.15 -3.38
N LYS A 48 19.81 4.87 -3.62
CA LYS A 48 20.48 3.65 -3.15
C LYS A 48 20.45 3.48 -1.62
N ARG A 49 20.44 4.57 -0.86
CA ARG A 49 20.32 4.54 0.60
C ARG A 49 18.88 4.22 1.01
N THR A 50 17.89 4.88 0.40
CA THR A 50 16.46 4.58 0.63
C THR A 50 16.11 3.15 0.25
N GLU A 51 16.58 2.64 -0.90
CA GLU A 51 16.43 1.24 -1.30
C GLU A 51 16.95 0.27 -0.23
N ARG A 52 18.12 0.56 0.34
CA ARG A 52 18.71 -0.29 1.39
C ARG A 52 17.85 -0.36 2.64
N GLU A 53 17.29 0.76 3.09
CA GLU A 53 16.42 0.78 4.27
C GLU A 53 15.06 0.13 3.98
N LEU A 54 14.46 0.41 2.83
CA LEU A 54 13.19 -0.22 2.45
C LEU A 54 13.32 -1.73 2.29
N ARG A 55 14.43 -2.24 1.74
CA ARG A 55 14.71 -3.69 1.66
C ARG A 55 14.98 -4.37 3.00
N ARG A 56 15.18 -3.61 4.07
CA ARG A 56 15.28 -4.15 5.45
C ARG A 56 13.91 -4.21 6.11
N ALA A 57 13.05 -3.25 5.80
CA ALA A 57 11.68 -3.19 6.29
C ALA A 57 10.73 -4.11 5.52
N LEU A 58 11.00 -4.32 4.24
CA LEU A 58 10.23 -5.12 3.28
C LEU A 58 11.09 -6.26 2.73
N ASP A 59 10.55 -7.02 1.78
CA ASP A 59 11.37 -7.91 0.97
C ASP A 59 12.24 -7.13 -0.02
N ARG A 60 13.20 -7.85 -0.63
CA ARG A 60 14.21 -7.27 -1.51
C ARG A 60 13.59 -6.56 -2.72
N ASP A 61 12.59 -7.16 -3.34
CA ASP A 61 12.07 -6.68 -4.61
C ASP A 61 11.08 -5.54 -4.36
N ALA A 62 10.20 -5.69 -3.37
CA ALA A 62 9.28 -4.62 -2.95
C ALA A 62 10.02 -3.36 -2.52
N GLY A 63 11.08 -3.50 -1.71
CA GLY A 63 11.89 -2.36 -1.28
C GLY A 63 12.59 -1.64 -2.44
N THR A 64 13.08 -2.39 -3.43
CA THR A 64 13.69 -1.81 -4.64
C THR A 64 12.65 -1.11 -5.52
N MET A 65 11.52 -1.77 -5.79
CA MET A 65 10.46 -1.21 -6.63
C MET A 65 9.86 0.06 -6.01
N LEU A 66 9.63 0.05 -4.69
CA LEU A 66 9.07 1.21 -3.98
C LEU A 66 10.01 2.41 -4.04
N ALA A 67 11.31 2.22 -3.80
CA ALA A 67 12.28 3.30 -3.91
C ALA A 67 12.36 3.85 -5.34
N GLN A 68 12.42 2.98 -6.35
CA GLN A 68 12.47 3.40 -7.76
C GLN A 68 11.26 4.24 -8.13
N TRP A 69 10.06 3.80 -7.71
CA TRP A 69 8.84 4.57 -7.94
C TRP A 69 8.89 5.94 -7.26
N ILE A 70 9.25 6.00 -5.97
CA ILE A 70 9.35 7.27 -5.22
C ILE A 70 10.35 8.24 -5.85
N TYR A 71 11.51 7.74 -6.30
CA TYR A 71 12.55 8.58 -6.92
C TYR A 71 12.24 8.93 -8.38
N GLY A 72 11.32 8.22 -9.02
CA GLY A 72 10.78 8.56 -10.33
C GLY A 72 9.68 9.63 -10.31
N LEU A 73 9.13 9.98 -9.13
CA LEU A 73 8.08 11.00 -9.04
C LEU A 73 8.59 12.38 -9.48
N PRO A 74 7.76 13.21 -10.12
CA PRO A 74 8.03 14.64 -10.27
C PRO A 74 8.25 15.33 -8.91
N GLU A 75 9.10 16.36 -8.85
CA GLU A 75 9.42 17.04 -7.58
C GLU A 75 8.21 17.70 -6.93
N ASP A 76 7.29 18.25 -7.73
CA ASP A 76 6.03 18.86 -7.28
C ASP A 76 5.05 17.83 -6.68
N GLN A 77 5.28 16.53 -6.91
CA GLN A 77 4.50 15.44 -6.31
C GLN A 77 5.08 14.93 -4.99
N LEU A 78 6.23 15.43 -4.53
CA LEU A 78 6.86 15.04 -3.26
C LEU A 78 6.16 15.67 -2.04
N THR A 79 4.92 15.26 -1.82
CA THR A 79 4.06 15.77 -0.76
C THR A 79 3.59 14.65 0.17
N LEU A 80 3.05 15.04 1.33
CA LEU A 80 2.42 14.08 2.25
C LEU A 80 1.17 13.41 1.66
N ASP A 81 0.61 13.93 0.55
CA ASP A 81 -0.56 13.32 -0.08
C ASP A 81 -0.23 11.95 -0.69
N VAL A 82 1.01 11.72 -1.09
CA VAL A 82 1.47 10.43 -1.66
C VAL A 82 1.16 9.28 -0.70
N GLY A 83 1.45 9.45 0.60
CA GLY A 83 1.14 8.45 1.62
C GLY A 83 -0.36 8.24 1.84
N ARG A 84 -1.16 9.32 1.80
CA ARG A 84 -2.62 9.23 1.94
C ARG A 84 -3.27 8.49 0.78
N GLN A 85 -2.83 8.78 -0.45
CA GLN A 85 -3.34 8.08 -1.63
C GLN A 85 -2.93 6.61 -1.61
N TRP A 86 -1.70 6.31 -1.17
CA TRP A 86 -1.24 4.94 -0.96
C TRP A 86 -2.13 4.17 0.02
N GLU A 87 -2.40 4.76 1.19
CA GLU A 87 -3.27 4.15 2.21
C GLU A 87 -4.67 3.88 1.65
N LYS A 88 -5.25 4.88 0.98
CA LYS A 88 -6.58 4.76 0.36
C LYS A 88 -6.63 3.63 -0.66
N GLN A 89 -5.61 3.49 -1.51
CA GLN A 89 -5.52 2.40 -2.47
C GLN A 89 -5.39 1.04 -1.77
N CYS A 90 -4.52 0.94 -0.76
CA CYS A 90 -4.35 -0.28 0.03
C CYS A 90 -5.68 -0.74 0.68
N LEU A 91 -6.45 0.19 1.23
CA LEU A 91 -7.75 -0.10 1.83
C LEU A 91 -8.78 -0.63 0.81
N SER A 92 -8.65 -0.25 -0.46
CA SER A 92 -9.54 -0.71 -1.55
C SER A 92 -9.16 -2.04 -2.21
N GLN A 93 -7.99 -2.61 -1.90
CA GLN A 93 -7.49 -3.87 -2.51
C GLN A 93 -8.16 -5.14 -1.98
#